data_AF-A0A7K6UJ30-F1
#
_entry.id   AF-A0A7K6UJ30-F1
#
_cell.length_a   1.000
_cell.length_b   1.000
_cell.length_c   1.000
_cell.angle_alpha   90.00
_cell.angle_beta   90.00
_cell.angle_gamma   90.00
#
_symmetry.space_group_name_H-M   'P 1'
#
loop_
_entity.id
_entity.type
_entity.pdbx_description
1 polymer ?
#
loop_
_entity_poly.entity_id
_entity_poly.type
_entity_poly.pdbx_seq_one_letter_code
_entity_poly.pdbx_strand_id
1 'polypeptide(L)'
;SLLDDPDLSEMDPTVLKHCHAAAAACILEAGKHQADVSAISTCLEDCKLDKERIEQFCTEYQHRKLVTLVSCSIGRSPLHITDVSWRLEYHIKSNQLHKTYQPSYLVTLNVENSDSGSHPDVSFSCTMEQLQDLVGKLKDAAKSLERATQM
;
A
#
# COMPACT_ATOMS: atom_id res chain seq x y z
N SER A 1 9.19 -32.17 -10.73
CA SER A 1 9.79 -30.83 -10.61
C SER A 1 9.30 -30.01 -11.80
N LEU A 2 9.31 -28.66 -11.80
CA LEU A 2 8.79 -27.83 -12.92
C LEU A 2 9.54 -28.03 -14.26
N LEU A 3 10.46 -29.00 -14.31
CA LEU A 3 11.29 -29.41 -15.44
C LEU A 3 10.83 -30.74 -16.08
N ASP A 4 9.75 -31.36 -15.59
CA ASP A 4 9.24 -32.65 -16.10
C ASP A 4 8.10 -32.52 -17.13
N ASP A 5 7.79 -31.29 -17.58
CA ASP A 5 6.79 -31.07 -18.62
C ASP A 5 7.42 -31.29 -20.01
N PRO A 6 6.97 -32.27 -20.81
CA PRO A 6 7.60 -32.64 -22.08
C PRO A 6 7.68 -31.49 -23.09
N ASP A 7 6.77 -30.52 -23.03
CA ASP A 7 6.75 -29.34 -23.90
C ASP A 7 7.82 -28.28 -23.54
N LEU A 8 8.39 -28.34 -22.33
CA LEU A 8 9.44 -27.41 -21.87
C LEU A 8 10.86 -27.94 -22.13
N SER A 9 11.00 -29.19 -22.57
CA SER A 9 12.29 -29.87 -22.75
C SER A 9 13.07 -29.43 -23.99
N GLU A 10 12.40 -28.83 -24.99
CA GLU A 10 13.02 -28.33 -26.23
C GLU A 10 13.46 -26.87 -26.14
N MET A 11 13.08 -26.14 -25.08
CA MET A 11 13.41 -24.73 -24.93
C MET A 11 14.78 -24.55 -24.30
N ASP A 12 15.56 -23.61 -24.84
CA ASP A 12 16.85 -23.22 -24.27
C ASP A 12 16.68 -22.84 -22.79
N PRO A 13 17.36 -23.51 -21.84
CA PRO A 13 17.17 -23.29 -20.41
C PRO A 13 17.46 -21.85 -19.97
N THR A 14 18.23 -21.08 -20.74
CA THR A 14 18.41 -19.64 -20.51
C THR A 14 17.17 -18.82 -20.85
N VAL A 15 16.47 -19.15 -21.93
CA VAL A 15 15.21 -18.50 -22.33
C VAL A 15 14.11 -18.81 -21.32
N LEU A 16 14.02 -20.06 -20.86
CA LEU A 16 13.03 -20.45 -19.84
C LEU A 16 13.20 -19.66 -18.53
N LYS A 17 14.44 -19.52 -18.05
CA LYS A 17 14.76 -18.70 -16.87
C LYS A 17 14.41 -17.24 -17.08
N HIS A 18 14.66 -16.70 -18.27
CA HIS A 18 14.34 -15.31 -18.59
C HIS A 18 12.82 -15.07 -18.61
N CYS A 19 12.05 -15.96 -19.23
CA CYS A 19 10.59 -15.91 -19.23
C CYS A 19 10.02 -15.99 -17.81
N HIS A 20 10.52 -16.91 -16.99
CA HIS A 20 10.11 -17.02 -15.59
C HIS A 20 10.43 -15.74 -14.79
N ALA A 21 11.64 -15.19 -14.95
CA ALA A 21 12.03 -13.95 -14.30
C ALA A 21 11.17 -12.76 -14.75
N ALA A 22 10.88 -12.65 -16.04
CA ALA A 22 10.02 -11.60 -16.59
C ALA A 22 8.58 -11.71 -16.07
N ALA A 23 8.02 -12.92 -16.03
CA ALA A 23 6.68 -13.17 -15.47
C ALA A 23 6.63 -12.84 -13.97
N ALA A 24 7.63 -13.27 -13.18
CA ALA A 24 7.71 -12.96 -11.77
C ALA A 24 7.86 -11.45 -11.52
N ALA A 25 8.68 -10.76 -12.31
CA ALA A 25 8.83 -9.30 -12.25
C ALA A 25 7.53 -8.58 -12.61
N CYS A 26 6.82 -9.04 -13.65
CA CYS A 26 5.52 -8.49 -14.04
C CYS A 26 4.47 -8.64 -12.94
N ILE A 27 4.39 -9.82 -12.31
CA ILE A 27 3.49 -10.08 -11.16
C ILE A 27 3.83 -9.14 -9.99
N LEU A 28 5.12 -8.99 -9.68
CA LEU A 28 5.58 -8.13 -8.58
C LEU A 28 5.27 -6.66 -8.87
N GLU A 29 5.53 -6.20 -10.09
CA GLU A 29 5.28 -4.81 -10.50
C GLU A 29 3.77 -4.49 -10.55
N ALA A 30 2.96 -5.43 -11.06
CA ALA A 30 1.50 -5.33 -11.02
C ALA A 30 0.97 -5.24 -9.58
N GLY A 31 1.50 -6.08 -8.67
CA GLY A 31 1.20 -6.02 -7.24
C GLY A 31 1.62 -4.69 -6.61
N LYS A 32 2.81 -4.19 -6.98
CA LYS A 32 3.39 -2.92 -6.51
C LYS A 32 2.49 -1.71 -6.82
N HIS A 33 1.90 -1.70 -8.02
CA HIS A 33 1.01 -0.63 -8.48
C HIS A 33 -0.46 -0.86 -8.16
N GLN A 34 -0.80 -1.98 -7.49
CA GLN A 34 -2.18 -2.44 -7.32
C GLN A 34 -2.96 -2.47 -8.64
N ALA A 35 -2.26 -2.82 -9.72
CA ALA A 35 -2.82 -2.82 -11.06
C ALA A 35 -4.04 -3.74 -11.14
N ASP A 36 -5.08 -3.24 -11.77
CA ASP A 36 -6.27 -3.99 -12.06
C ASP A 36 -6.06 -4.88 -13.29
N VAL A 37 -6.96 -5.85 -13.48
CA VAL A 37 -6.84 -6.82 -14.57
C VAL A 37 -6.87 -6.16 -15.95
N SER A 38 -7.57 -5.03 -16.12
CA SER A 38 -7.59 -4.34 -17.41
C SER A 38 -6.24 -3.70 -17.73
N ALA A 39 -5.59 -3.05 -16.76
CA ALA A 39 -4.25 -2.50 -16.92
C ALA A 39 -3.19 -3.58 -17.22
N ILE A 40 -3.27 -4.73 -16.54
CA ILE A 40 -2.38 -5.88 -16.78
C ILE A 40 -2.63 -6.43 -18.19
N SER A 41 -3.89 -6.61 -18.59
CA SER A 41 -4.26 -7.10 -19.91
C SER A 41 -3.72 -6.20 -21.02
N THR A 42 -3.88 -4.89 -20.92
CA THR A 42 -3.35 -3.93 -21.90
C THR A 42 -1.82 -4.00 -21.99
N CYS A 43 -1.12 -4.09 -20.86
CA CYS A 43 0.34 -4.21 -20.83
C CYS A 43 0.84 -5.52 -21.50
N LEU A 44 0.13 -6.63 -21.28
CA LEU A 44 0.47 -7.92 -21.89
C LEU A 44 0.07 -7.99 -23.37
N GLU A 45 -1.00 -7.31 -23.78
CA GLU A 45 -1.39 -7.12 -25.18
C GLU A 45 -0.32 -6.32 -25.95
N ASP A 46 0.23 -5.26 -25.35
CA ASP A 46 1.35 -4.48 -25.90
C ASP A 46 2.62 -5.34 -26.07
N CYS A 47 2.79 -6.35 -25.21
CA CYS A 47 3.85 -7.35 -25.31
C CYS A 47 3.58 -8.45 -26.36
N LYS A 48 2.49 -8.34 -27.14
CA LYS A 48 2.05 -9.29 -28.17
C LYS A 48 1.80 -10.72 -27.65
N LEU A 49 1.37 -10.84 -26.40
CA LEU A 49 0.91 -12.12 -25.86
C LEU A 49 -0.48 -12.46 -26.41
N ASP A 50 -0.74 -13.75 -26.58
CA ASP A 50 -2.03 -14.26 -27.00
C ASP A 50 -3.08 -14.10 -25.89
N LYS A 51 -4.34 -13.90 -26.29
CA LYS A 51 -5.45 -13.65 -25.35
C LYS A 51 -5.65 -14.78 -24.35
N GLU A 52 -5.40 -16.03 -24.75
CA GLU A 52 -5.54 -17.20 -23.88
C GLU A 52 -4.53 -17.16 -22.72
N ARG A 53 -3.25 -16.87 -23.00
CA ARG A 53 -2.23 -16.69 -21.95
C ARG A 53 -2.50 -15.48 -21.06
N ILE A 54 -3.02 -14.39 -21.62
CA ILE A 54 -3.38 -13.20 -20.83
C ILE A 54 -4.50 -13.53 -19.85
N GLU A 55 -5.54 -14.24 -20.29
CA GLU A 55 -6.64 -14.67 -19.42
C GLU A 55 -6.16 -15.61 -18.31
N GLN A 56 -5.29 -16.59 -18.64
CA GLN A 56 -4.69 -17.48 -17.65
C GLN A 56 -3.86 -16.70 -16.62
N PHE A 57 -3.02 -15.77 -17.07
CA PHE A 57 -2.21 -14.93 -16.18
C PHE A 57 -3.08 -14.05 -15.28
N CYS A 58 -4.12 -13.41 -15.83
CA CYS A 58 -5.03 -12.57 -15.07
C CYS A 58 -5.82 -13.37 -14.02
N THR A 59 -6.23 -14.59 -14.35
CA THR A 59 -6.94 -15.49 -13.44
C THR A 59 -6.05 -15.88 -12.26
N GLU A 60 -4.82 -16.30 -12.51
CA GLU A 60 -3.87 -16.68 -11.46
C GLU A 60 -3.45 -15.47 -10.61
N TYR A 61 -3.26 -14.31 -11.23
CA TYR A 61 -2.96 -13.06 -10.53
C TYR A 61 -4.12 -12.63 -9.60
N GLN A 62 -5.38 -12.71 -10.05
CA GLN A 62 -6.53 -12.42 -9.19
C GLN A 62 -6.61 -13.39 -8.03
N HIS A 63 -6.38 -14.68 -8.28
CA HIS A 63 -6.42 -15.72 -7.24
C HIS A 63 -5.34 -15.48 -6.17
N ARG A 64 -4.16 -15.00 -6.56
CA ARG A 64 -3.02 -14.77 -5.65
C ARG A 64 -2.81 -13.31 -5.23
N LYS A 65 -3.73 -12.40 -5.58
CA LYS A 65 -3.57 -10.95 -5.41
C LYS A 65 -3.16 -10.55 -3.99
N LEU A 66 -3.73 -11.20 -2.96
CA LEU A 66 -3.39 -10.94 -1.56
C LEU A 66 -1.95 -11.35 -1.22
N VAL A 67 -1.50 -12.51 -1.70
CA VAL A 67 -0.13 -13.00 -1.45
C VAL A 67 0.89 -12.13 -2.17
N THR A 68 0.59 -11.71 -3.40
CA THR A 68 1.43 -10.79 -4.17
C THR A 68 1.51 -9.42 -3.49
N LEU A 69 0.40 -8.89 -2.99
CA LEU A 69 0.36 -7.61 -2.27
C LEU A 69 1.21 -7.66 -1.00
N VAL A 70 1.08 -8.71 -0.20
CA VAL A 70 1.89 -8.92 1.02
C VAL A 70 3.37 -9.10 0.68
N SER A 71 3.68 -9.82 -0.41
CA SER A 71 5.06 -10.02 -0.84
C SER A 71 5.70 -8.74 -1.39
N CYS A 72 4.92 -7.85 -1.99
CA CYS A 72 5.40 -6.54 -2.46
C CYS A 72 5.60 -5.54 -1.32
N SER A 73 4.90 -5.71 -0.19
CA SER A 73 5.15 -4.91 1.01
C SER A 73 6.35 -5.43 1.81
N ILE A 74 6.79 -6.68 1.61
CA ILE A 74 8.07 -7.18 2.12
C ILE A 74 9.21 -6.47 1.38
N GLY A 75 9.88 -5.54 2.06
CA GLY A 75 10.96 -4.71 1.50
C GLY A 75 10.58 -3.25 1.27
N ARG A 76 9.31 -2.88 1.43
CA ARG A 76 8.89 -1.48 1.56
C ARG A 76 8.66 -1.19 3.04
N SER A 77 9.44 -0.28 3.61
CA SER A 77 9.13 0.26 4.92
C SER A 77 7.75 0.94 4.84
N PRO A 78 6.81 0.64 5.76
CA PRO A 78 5.58 1.43 5.85
C PRO A 78 5.94 2.91 6.07
N LEU A 79 5.05 3.81 5.68
CA LEU A 79 5.22 5.24 5.90
C LEU A 79 5.63 5.51 7.34
N HIS A 80 6.83 6.06 7.51
CA HIS A 80 7.38 6.33 8.83
C HIS A 80 7.00 7.75 9.24
N ILE A 81 6.26 7.88 10.34
CA ILE A 81 5.94 9.19 10.91
C ILE A 81 7.16 9.64 11.71
N THR A 82 7.81 10.73 11.28
CA THR A 82 9.03 11.24 11.93
C THR A 82 8.72 12.26 13.02
N ASP A 83 7.67 13.06 12.82
CA ASP A 83 7.35 14.17 13.72
C ASP A 83 5.84 14.44 13.74
N VAL A 84 5.38 15.18 14.76
CA VAL A 84 3.99 15.57 14.94
C VAL A 84 3.92 17.02 15.38
N SER A 85 3.26 17.84 14.58
CA SER A 85 2.95 19.24 14.90
C SER A 85 1.47 19.40 15.21
N TRP A 86 1.13 20.22 16.20
CA TRP A 86 -0.28 20.48 16.55
C TRP A 86 -0.51 21.94 16.94
N ARG A 87 -1.73 22.42 16.70
CA ARG A 87 -2.19 23.74 17.14
C ARG A 87 -3.65 23.72 17.54
N LEU A 88 -4.01 24.57 18.50
CA LEU A 88 -5.40 24.78 18.91
C LEU A 88 -5.98 25.97 18.14
N GLU A 89 -7.04 25.72 17.40
CA GLU A 89 -7.80 26.70 16.62
C GLU A 89 -9.13 27.00 17.30
N TYR A 90 -9.50 28.27 17.35
CA TYR A 90 -10.80 28.72 17.85
C TYR A 90 -11.60 29.30 16.69
N HIS A 91 -12.66 28.59 16.29
CA HIS A 91 -13.60 29.13 15.32
C HIS A 91 -14.60 30.05 16.01
N ILE A 92 -14.50 31.35 15.76
CA ILE A 92 -15.47 32.34 16.20
C ILE A 92 -16.45 32.59 15.07
N LYS A 93 -17.63 31.96 15.13
CA LYS A 93 -18.71 32.23 14.17
C LYS A 93 -19.72 33.18 14.81
N SER A 94 -19.73 34.43 14.37
CA SER A 94 -20.67 35.45 14.85
C SER A 94 -21.87 35.52 13.90
N ASN A 95 -22.96 34.82 14.24
CA ASN A 95 -24.28 35.07 13.68
C ASN A 95 -25.14 35.72 14.78
N GLN A 96 -25.95 36.73 14.43
CA GLN A 96 -26.56 37.72 15.34
C GLN A 96 -27.47 37.17 16.47
N LEU A 97 -27.56 35.86 16.68
CA LEU A 97 -28.40 35.24 17.70
C LEU A 97 -27.70 34.18 18.57
N HIS A 98 -26.59 33.56 18.12
CA HIS A 98 -25.85 32.56 18.92
C HIS A 98 -24.36 32.62 18.60
N LYS A 99 -23.51 32.95 19.59
CA LYS A 99 -22.06 32.78 19.52
C LYS A 99 -21.71 31.35 19.93
N THR A 100 -21.32 30.52 18.98
CA THR A 100 -20.76 29.20 19.28
C THR A 100 -19.24 29.29 19.23
N TYR A 101 -18.59 29.12 20.39
CA TYR A 101 -17.14 28.97 20.49
C TYR A 101 -16.81 27.49 20.41
N GLN A 102 -16.22 27.04 19.30
CA GLN A 102 -15.83 25.64 19.15
C GLN A 102 -14.30 25.54 19.04
N PRO A 103 -13.61 24.99 20.05
CA PRO A 103 -12.21 24.66 19.95
C PRO A 103 -12.02 23.47 19.00
N SER A 104 -10.99 23.54 18.16
CA SER A 104 -10.60 22.49 17.21
C SER A 104 -9.09 22.32 17.27
N TYR A 105 -8.60 21.09 17.35
CA TYR A 105 -7.17 20.81 17.29
C TYR A 105 -6.81 20.44 15.86
N LEU A 106 -5.91 21.21 15.25
CA LEU A 106 -5.28 20.83 13.99
C LEU A 106 -3.99 20.09 14.29
N VAL A 107 -3.90 18.85 13.82
CA VAL A 107 -2.74 17.97 13.98
C VAL A 107 -2.17 17.67 12.60
N THR A 108 -0.86 17.71 12.48
CA THR A 108 -0.10 17.39 11.27
C THR A 108 0.96 16.35 11.62
N LEU A 109 0.90 15.20 10.93
CA LEU A 109 1.87 14.12 11.05
C LEU A 109 2.85 14.24 9.89
N ASN A 110 4.13 14.40 10.22
CA ASN A 110 5.18 14.55 9.23
C ASN A 110 5.66 13.16 8.83
N VAL A 111 5.69 12.88 7.53
CA VAL A 111 6.02 11.55 7.00
C VAL A 111 7.40 11.58 6.36
N GLU A 112 8.22 10.58 6.66
CA GLU A 112 9.54 10.43 6.07
C GLU A 112 9.44 10.26 4.56
N ASN A 113 10.15 11.11 3.83
CA ASN A 113 10.21 11.06 2.38
C ASN A 113 11.30 10.07 1.98
N SER A 114 10.94 8.80 1.78
CA SER A 114 11.85 7.82 1.18
C SER A 114 12.08 8.16 -0.30
N ASP A 115 13.30 7.93 -0.79
CA ASP A 115 13.92 8.39 -2.06
C ASP A 115 13.13 8.19 -3.39
N SER A 116 11.90 7.70 -3.36
CA SER A 116 11.06 7.47 -4.55
C SER A 116 9.74 8.25 -4.58
N GLY A 117 9.41 9.03 -3.56
CA GLY A 117 8.21 9.87 -3.62
C GLY A 117 7.94 10.67 -2.36
N SER A 118 7.79 12.00 -2.51
CA SER A 118 7.31 12.89 -1.46
C SER A 118 5.92 12.50 -1.02
N HIS A 119 5.82 11.74 0.07
CA HIS A 119 4.56 11.53 0.74
C HIS A 119 4.12 12.85 1.39
N PRO A 120 2.90 13.33 1.12
CA PRO A 120 2.42 14.55 1.75
C PRO A 120 2.19 14.31 3.23
N ASP A 121 2.48 15.34 4.04
CA ASP A 121 2.14 15.33 5.46
C ASP A 121 0.65 15.12 5.66
N VAL A 122 0.28 14.36 6.69
CA VAL A 122 -1.11 14.04 6.98
C VAL A 122 -1.64 15.07 7.98
N SER A 123 -2.50 15.98 7.53
CA SER A 123 -3.11 17.00 8.39
C SER A 123 -4.61 16.78 8.57
N PHE A 124 -5.09 16.84 9.82
CA PHE A 124 -6.50 16.71 10.15
C PHE A 124 -6.90 17.58 11.35
N SER A 125 -8.16 17.98 11.39
CA SER A 125 -8.76 18.68 12.52
C SER A 125 -9.61 17.74 13.36
N CYS A 126 -9.57 17.85 14.69
CA CYS A 126 -10.31 17.00 15.60
C CYS A 126 -10.78 17.74 16.86
N THR A 127 -11.84 17.24 17.50
CA THR A 127 -12.28 17.73 18.82
C THR A 127 -11.39 17.19 19.93
N MET A 128 -11.56 17.69 21.15
CA MET A 128 -10.85 17.17 22.33
C MET A 128 -11.09 15.67 22.55
N GLU A 129 -12.35 15.22 22.41
CA GLU A 129 -12.74 13.83 22.61
C GLU A 129 -12.10 12.93 21.55
N GLN A 130 -12.07 13.38 20.30
CA GLN A 130 -11.42 12.65 19.19
C GLN A 130 -9.91 12.57 19.39
N LEU A 131 -9.27 13.64 19.87
CA LEU A 131 -7.83 13.63 20.18
C LEU A 131 -7.52 12.66 21.32
N GLN A 132 -8.34 12.63 22.38
CA GLN A 132 -8.18 11.69 23.49
C GLN A 132 -8.33 10.23 23.04
N ASP A 133 -9.33 9.93 22.20
CA ASP A 133 -9.53 8.61 21.62
C ASP A 133 -8.34 8.17 20.76
N LEU A 134 -7.82 9.07 19.91
CA LEU A 134 -6.63 8.82 19.09
C LEU A 134 -5.41 8.45 19.95
N VAL A 135 -5.12 9.26 20.97
CA VAL A 135 -3.99 9.00 21.89
C VAL A 135 -4.20 7.70 22.66
N GLY A 136 -5.44 7.38 23.07
CA GLY A 136 -5.78 6.13 23.72
C GLY A 136 -5.46 4.92 22.84
N LYS A 137 -5.94 4.93 21.60
CA LYS A 137 -5.70 3.87 20.61
C LYS A 137 -4.21 3.69 20.29
N LEU A 138 -3.45 4.78 20.18
CA LEU A 138 -2.00 4.71 19.96
C LEU A 138 -1.27 4.06 21.13
N LYS A 139 -1.66 4.36 22.38
CA LYS A 139 -1.10 3.71 23.57
C LYS A 139 -1.43 2.22 23.62
N ASP A 140 -2.65 1.84 23.26
CA ASP A 140 -3.05 0.43 23.23
C ASP A 140 -2.31 -0.35 22.13
N ALA A 141 -2.12 0.27 20.96
CA ALA A 141 -1.31 -0.29 19.89
C ALA A 141 0.16 -0.50 20.32
N ALA A 142 0.78 0.49 20.98
CA ALA A 142 2.13 0.37 21.52
C ALA A 142 2.26 -0.79 22.52
N LYS A 143 1.33 -0.89 23.48
CA LYS A 143 1.28 -2.02 24.43
C LYS A 143 1.04 -3.37 23.75
N SER A 144 0.29 -3.40 22.66
CA SER A 144 0.08 -4.63 21.89
C SER A 144 1.36 -5.09 21.20
N LEU A 145 2.15 -4.14 20.66
CA LEU A 145 3.43 -4.43 20.04
C LEU A 145 4.44 -4.96 21.07
N GLU A 146 4.55 -4.32 22.24
CA GLU A 146 5.43 -4.77 23.33
C GLU A 146 5.17 -6.23 23.72
N ARG A 147 3.89 -6.62 23.85
CA ARG A 147 3.49 -8.01 24.15
C ARG A 147 3.88 -8.99 23.04
N ALA A 148 3.76 -8.59 21.78
CA ALA A 148 4.10 -9.44 20.64
C ALA A 148 5.62 -9.66 20.51
N THR A 149 6.44 -8.70 20.93
CA THR A 149 7.90 -8.79 20.90
C THR A 149 8.52 -9.57 22.07
N GLN A 150 7.73 -9.93 23.09
CA GLN A 150 8.17 -10.75 24.24
C GLN A 150 7.91 -12.25 24.06
N MET A 151 7.37 -12.66 22.91
CA MET A 151 7.28 -14.07 22.48
C MET A 151 8.53 -14.47 21.71
#